data_AF-A0A447V2Z4-F1
#
_entry.id   AF-A0A447V2Z4-F1
#
_cell.length_a   1.000
_cell.length_b   1.000
_cell.length_c   1.000
_cell.angle_alpha   90.00
_cell.angle_beta   90.00
_cell.angle_gamma   90.00
#
_symmetry.space_group_name_H-M   'P 1'
#
loop_
_entity.id
_entity.type
_entity.pdbx_description
1 polymer ?
#
loop_
_entity_poly.entity_id
_entity_poly.type
_entity_poly.pdbx_seq_one_letter_code
_entity_poly.pdbx_strand_id
1 'polypeptide(L)'
;MKKTSSFIVGFFICSASVSFAANELGSELSYDKGLQQIKSDDGRSFLKFEERDEGNTSYYFDYFGGKPSVVHDSDSLDSYSVFSVIERDDINFRVNCIYVDFKSGSNGVVSKEGLCGLDKKIDNKSSITGGEGDDFINKIIDNNNKVKTSYFINDKVKYLPIILFENEKQYVYKLYESKIDLENGKYKIISCENNSDTCDQYGSDTWVVIQNVPNPSIDFDVLKSLNGKSTFEKANARKVGLVAGGNSPFEIKSSKAYFQSSTGERMKSYLVKGDKITLLNIGEGRCLIEYTNAKNKVIDGYISCQDLNLFN
;
A
#
# COMPACT_ATOMS: atom_id res chain seq x y z
N MET A 1 -23.89 26.82 -78.15
CA MET A 1 -24.17 25.65 -77.29
C MET A 1 -22.94 24.75 -77.23
N LYS A 2 -22.24 24.74 -76.10
CA LYS A 2 -21.45 23.63 -75.58
C LYS A 2 -21.06 24.01 -74.16
N LYS A 3 -21.65 23.32 -73.19
CA LYS A 3 -21.34 23.41 -71.76
C LYS A 3 -19.99 22.74 -71.54
N THR A 4 -19.08 23.40 -70.86
CA THR A 4 -17.95 22.75 -70.19
C THR A 4 -17.93 23.22 -68.75
N SER A 5 -18.45 22.36 -67.88
CA SER A 5 -18.30 22.43 -66.43
C SER A 5 -16.83 22.29 -66.07
N SER A 6 -16.27 23.25 -65.34
CA SER A 6 -15.08 23.00 -64.53
C SER A 6 -15.52 22.70 -63.11
N PHE A 7 -15.28 21.46 -62.71
CA PHE A 7 -15.36 20.97 -61.34
C PHE A 7 -14.24 21.63 -60.53
N ILE A 8 -14.59 22.40 -59.50
CA ILE A 8 -13.64 22.82 -58.47
C ILE A 8 -13.51 21.65 -57.49
N VAL A 9 -12.39 20.94 -57.57
CA VAL A 9 -12.00 19.95 -56.55
C VAL A 9 -11.50 20.74 -55.34
N GLY A 10 -12.36 20.92 -54.35
CA GLY A 10 -11.97 21.42 -53.04
C GLY A 10 -11.14 20.36 -52.34
N PHE A 11 -9.84 20.62 -52.18
CA PHE A 11 -8.97 19.85 -51.29
C PHE A 11 -9.38 20.14 -49.85
N PHE A 12 -10.16 19.24 -49.26
CA PHE A 12 -10.39 19.19 -47.83
C PHE A 12 -9.13 18.59 -47.18
N ILE A 13 -8.22 19.44 -46.71
CA ILE A 13 -7.11 19.02 -45.87
C ILE A 13 -7.71 18.73 -44.49
N CYS A 14 -8.20 17.52 -44.28
CA CYS A 14 -8.37 16.98 -42.94
C CYS A 14 -6.98 16.81 -42.35
N SER A 15 -6.55 17.80 -41.56
CA SER A 15 -5.45 17.66 -40.62
C SER A 15 -5.85 16.60 -39.58
N ALA A 16 -5.58 15.33 -39.90
CA ALA A 16 -5.51 14.28 -38.91
C ALA A 16 -4.29 14.60 -38.03
N SER A 17 -4.53 15.27 -36.91
CA SER A 17 -3.64 15.24 -35.77
C SER A 17 -3.55 13.80 -35.28
N VAL A 18 -2.62 13.04 -35.88
CA VAL A 18 -2.08 11.83 -35.28
C VAL A 18 -1.36 12.26 -34.02
N SER A 19 -2.12 12.33 -32.93
CA SER A 19 -1.56 12.40 -31.59
C SER A 19 -0.93 11.04 -31.35
N PHE A 20 0.37 10.93 -31.62
CA PHE A 20 1.18 9.83 -31.12
C PHE A 20 1.15 9.94 -29.59
N ALA A 21 0.25 9.21 -28.95
CA ALA A 21 0.46 8.79 -27.59
C ALA A 21 1.73 7.93 -27.61
N ALA A 22 2.85 8.50 -27.18
CA ALA A 22 4.01 7.73 -26.82
C ALA A 22 3.58 6.84 -25.65
N ASN A 23 3.17 5.61 -25.96
CA ASN A 23 3.37 4.53 -25.02
C ASN A 23 4.88 4.38 -24.91
N GLU A 24 5.51 5.07 -23.95
CA GLU A 24 6.78 4.61 -23.41
C GLU A 24 6.50 3.28 -22.70
N LEU A 25 6.39 2.21 -23.49
CA LEU A 25 6.80 0.90 -23.04
C LEU A 25 8.28 1.05 -22.69
N GLY A 26 8.58 1.21 -21.41
CA GLY A 26 9.92 0.91 -20.91
C GLY A 26 10.33 -0.44 -21.49
N SER A 27 11.58 -0.55 -21.94
CA SER A 27 12.11 -1.78 -22.54
C SER A 27 11.69 -2.99 -21.71
N GLU A 28 11.03 -3.96 -22.33
CA GLU A 28 10.76 -5.25 -21.72
C GLU A 28 12.10 -5.82 -21.18
N LEU A 29 12.06 -6.28 -19.93
CA LEU A 29 13.21 -6.86 -19.24
C LEU A 29 12.96 -8.35 -19.05
N SER A 30 13.97 -9.17 -19.27
CA SER A 30 13.89 -10.62 -19.14
C SER A 30 15.02 -11.16 -18.25
N TYR A 31 14.84 -12.38 -17.71
CA TYR A 31 15.86 -13.01 -16.86
C TYR A 31 16.55 -14.16 -17.57
N ASP A 32 17.88 -14.08 -17.63
CA ASP A 32 18.77 -15.14 -18.06
C ASP A 32 19.26 -15.93 -16.85
N LYS A 33 18.65 -17.10 -16.62
CA LYS A 33 19.04 -18.01 -15.53
C LYS A 33 20.47 -18.54 -15.66
N GLY A 34 20.96 -18.74 -16.88
CA GLY A 34 22.31 -19.27 -17.11
C GLY A 34 23.41 -18.27 -16.76
N LEU A 35 23.12 -16.98 -16.93
CA LEU A 35 24.06 -15.89 -16.61
C LEU A 35 23.72 -15.16 -15.30
N GLN A 36 22.63 -15.52 -14.63
CA GLN A 36 22.11 -14.85 -13.43
C GLN A 36 21.97 -13.33 -13.64
N GLN A 37 21.30 -12.95 -14.73
CA GLN A 37 21.20 -11.56 -15.16
C GLN A 37 19.79 -11.20 -15.63
N ILE A 38 19.32 -10.04 -15.19
CA ILE A 38 18.16 -9.37 -15.77
C ILE A 38 18.67 -8.53 -16.93
N LYS A 39 18.15 -8.73 -18.14
CA LYS A 39 18.61 -8.09 -19.36
C LYS A 39 17.53 -7.19 -19.94
N SER A 40 17.96 -6.10 -20.56
CA SER A 40 17.10 -5.37 -21.48
C SER A 40 17.00 -6.11 -22.81
N ASP A 41 15.83 -6.05 -23.43
CA ASP A 41 15.59 -6.71 -24.72
C ASP A 41 16.49 -6.19 -25.86
N ASP A 42 16.98 -4.95 -25.76
CA ASP A 42 17.94 -4.38 -26.71
C ASP A 42 19.39 -4.88 -26.49
N GLY A 43 19.62 -5.69 -25.44
CA GLY A 43 20.91 -6.26 -25.07
C GLY A 43 21.96 -5.25 -24.60
N ARG A 44 21.60 -3.97 -24.41
CA ARG A 44 22.56 -2.89 -24.08
C ARG A 44 22.93 -2.82 -22.60
N SER A 45 22.09 -3.40 -21.74
CA SER A 45 22.24 -3.30 -20.30
C SER A 45 21.81 -4.61 -19.64
N PHE A 46 22.51 -4.97 -18.56
CA PHE A 46 22.14 -6.10 -17.72
C PHE A 46 22.30 -5.71 -16.25
N LEU A 47 21.62 -6.43 -15.38
CA LEU A 47 21.71 -6.29 -13.94
C LEU A 47 22.00 -7.68 -13.35
N LYS A 48 23.04 -7.79 -12.53
CA LYS A 48 23.35 -9.07 -11.88
C LYS A 48 22.31 -9.37 -10.81
N PHE A 49 21.73 -10.56 -10.86
CA PHE A 49 20.77 -11.04 -9.88
C PHE A 49 20.82 -12.57 -9.83
N GLU A 50 21.16 -13.09 -8.65
CA GLU A 50 21.18 -14.52 -8.38
C GLU A 50 19.89 -14.90 -7.66
N GLU A 51 19.12 -15.81 -8.28
CA GLU A 51 18.01 -16.46 -7.58
C GLU A 51 18.58 -17.33 -6.46
N ARG A 52 17.99 -17.25 -5.27
CA ARG A 52 18.41 -18.01 -4.10
C ARG A 52 17.20 -18.64 -3.45
N ASP A 53 17.33 -19.91 -3.10
CA ASP A 53 16.39 -20.62 -2.24
C ASP A 53 17.12 -20.94 -0.93
N GLU A 54 16.69 -20.25 0.14
CA GLU A 54 17.28 -20.32 1.47
C GLU A 54 16.33 -21.04 2.45
N GLY A 55 15.43 -21.88 1.92
CA GLY A 55 14.48 -22.69 2.68
C GLY A 55 13.17 -21.94 2.94
N ASN A 56 13.06 -21.24 4.06
CA ASN A 56 11.85 -20.45 4.39
C ASN A 56 11.83 -19.07 3.73
N THR A 57 12.88 -18.75 2.98
CA THR A 57 13.00 -17.50 2.23
C THR A 57 13.53 -17.82 0.85
N SER A 58 13.00 -17.14 -0.16
CA SER A 58 13.50 -17.26 -1.53
C SER A 58 13.52 -15.91 -2.23
N TYR A 59 14.46 -15.78 -3.16
CA TYR A 59 14.64 -14.60 -4.00
C TYR A 59 14.64 -15.05 -5.45
N TYR A 60 13.74 -14.51 -6.27
CA TYR A 60 13.64 -14.89 -7.67
C TYR A 60 13.14 -13.75 -8.56
N PHE A 61 13.29 -13.90 -9.87
CA PHE A 61 12.77 -12.93 -10.83
C PHE A 61 11.40 -13.37 -11.32
N ASP A 62 10.44 -12.45 -11.33
CA ASP A 62 9.11 -12.66 -11.90
C ASP A 62 8.49 -11.36 -12.41
N TYR A 63 7.26 -11.42 -12.92
CA TYR A 63 6.48 -10.28 -13.35
C TYR A 63 5.31 -10.03 -12.40
N PHE A 64 5.28 -8.83 -11.83
CA PHE A 64 4.22 -8.39 -10.93
C PHE A 64 3.41 -7.27 -11.57
N GLY A 65 2.13 -7.52 -11.84
CA GLY A 65 1.29 -6.61 -12.62
C GLY A 65 1.82 -6.36 -14.03
N GLY A 66 2.48 -7.36 -14.61
CA GLY A 66 3.10 -7.28 -15.94
C GLY A 66 4.42 -6.51 -15.96
N LYS A 67 4.92 -6.07 -14.79
CA LYS A 67 6.19 -5.35 -14.66
C LYS A 67 7.29 -6.28 -14.11
N PRO A 68 8.51 -6.22 -14.66
CA PRO A 68 9.61 -7.05 -14.19
C PRO A 68 9.96 -6.70 -12.74
N SER A 69 10.09 -7.73 -11.91
CA SER A 69 10.28 -7.59 -10.47
C SER A 69 11.28 -8.60 -9.95
N VAL A 70 12.04 -8.19 -8.93
CA VAL A 70 12.68 -9.16 -8.04
C VAL A 70 11.75 -9.41 -6.86
N VAL A 71 11.48 -10.68 -6.62
CA VAL A 71 10.59 -11.15 -5.57
C VAL A 71 11.41 -11.64 -4.40
N HIS A 72 11.05 -11.22 -3.20
CA HIS A 72 11.51 -11.78 -1.93
C HIS A 72 10.30 -12.39 -1.22
N ASP A 73 10.23 -13.71 -1.22
CA ASP A 73 9.22 -14.47 -0.48
C ASP A 73 9.79 -14.97 0.84
N SER A 74 9.00 -14.89 1.91
CA SER A 74 9.31 -15.51 3.19
C SER A 74 8.08 -16.19 3.77
N ASP A 75 8.25 -17.42 4.24
CA ASP A 75 7.23 -18.20 4.94
C ASP A 75 7.82 -18.71 6.27
N SER A 76 7.99 -17.79 7.21
CA SER A 76 8.57 -18.06 8.53
C SER A 76 7.55 -17.76 9.64
N LEU A 77 7.90 -16.94 10.63
CA LEU A 77 6.93 -16.47 11.62
C LEU A 77 5.85 -15.61 10.96
N ASP A 78 6.26 -14.67 10.14
CA ASP A 78 5.37 -13.90 9.27
C ASP A 78 5.54 -14.40 7.84
N SER A 79 4.44 -14.40 7.09
CA SER A 79 4.41 -14.84 5.71
C SER A 79 4.23 -13.64 4.81
N TYR A 80 5.13 -13.44 3.84
CA TYR A 80 5.04 -12.31 2.93
C TYR A 80 5.70 -12.56 1.58
N SER A 81 5.28 -11.74 0.61
CA SER A 81 5.90 -11.57 -0.69
C SER A 81 6.18 -10.10 -0.93
N VAL A 82 7.45 -9.75 -1.17
CA VAL A 82 7.89 -8.42 -1.54
C VAL A 82 8.23 -8.39 -3.03
N PHE A 83 7.60 -7.50 -3.79
CA PHE A 83 7.82 -7.32 -5.21
C PHE A 83 8.53 -5.99 -5.46
N SER A 84 9.83 -6.04 -5.71
CA SER A 84 10.63 -4.87 -6.08
C SER A 84 10.59 -4.68 -7.58
N VAL A 85 9.75 -3.76 -8.07
CA VAL A 85 9.55 -3.50 -9.50
C VAL A 85 10.76 -2.76 -10.06
N ILE A 86 11.39 -3.38 -11.05
CA ILE A 86 12.56 -2.86 -11.74
C ILE A 86 12.09 -2.12 -12.99
N GLU A 87 12.62 -0.92 -13.18
CA GLU A 87 12.46 -0.16 -14.40
C GLU A 87 13.83 0.14 -14.99
N ARG A 88 13.85 0.45 -16.29
CA ARG A 88 15.05 0.93 -16.98
C ARG A 88 14.78 2.29 -17.62
N ASP A 89 15.71 3.22 -17.40
CA ASP A 89 15.78 4.50 -18.09
C ASP A 89 17.09 4.56 -18.88
N ASP A 90 16.98 4.48 -20.21
CA ASP A 90 18.10 4.31 -21.14
C ASP A 90 19.04 3.17 -20.74
N ILE A 91 20.17 3.47 -20.09
CA ILE A 91 21.16 2.46 -19.66
C ILE A 91 21.10 2.11 -18.18
N ASN A 92 20.33 2.81 -17.35
CA ASN A 92 20.33 2.63 -15.90
C ASN A 92 19.08 1.88 -15.42
N PHE A 93 19.25 1.01 -14.44
CA PHE A 93 18.14 0.36 -13.76
C PHE A 93 17.70 1.21 -12.56
N ARG A 94 16.46 1.02 -12.11
CA ARG A 94 15.98 1.58 -10.85
C ARG A 94 14.91 0.70 -10.24
N VAL A 95 14.78 0.75 -8.91
CA VAL A 95 13.56 0.29 -8.23
C VAL A 95 12.66 1.50 -8.06
N ASN A 96 11.51 1.48 -8.72
CA ASN A 96 10.55 2.59 -8.65
C ASN A 96 9.41 2.30 -7.67
N CYS A 97 8.97 1.05 -7.59
CA CYS A 97 7.90 0.62 -6.71
C CYS A 97 8.28 -0.65 -5.95
N ILE A 98 7.86 -0.73 -4.69
CA ILE A 98 7.89 -1.94 -3.89
C ILE A 98 6.46 -2.25 -3.47
N TYR A 99 6.03 -3.49 -3.66
CA TYR A 99 4.73 -3.99 -3.19
C TYR A 99 4.94 -5.11 -2.19
N VAL A 100 4.07 -5.19 -1.19
CA VAL A 100 4.13 -6.18 -0.12
C VAL A 100 2.76 -6.82 0.08
N ASP A 101 2.68 -8.14 -0.13
CA ASP A 101 1.59 -8.98 0.37
C ASP A 101 2.05 -9.60 1.68
N PHE A 102 1.39 -9.28 2.79
CA PHE A 102 1.84 -9.65 4.13
C PHE A 102 0.72 -10.30 4.94
N LYS A 103 1.09 -11.31 5.71
CA LYS A 103 0.29 -11.93 6.76
C LYS A 103 1.13 -12.13 8.02
N SER A 104 0.69 -11.50 9.10
CA SER A 104 1.28 -11.73 10.42
C SER A 104 0.95 -13.13 10.93
N GLY A 105 1.95 -13.91 11.29
CA GLY A 105 1.70 -15.17 12.02
C GLY A 105 1.48 -14.95 13.51
N SER A 106 1.83 -13.77 14.04
CA SER A 106 1.65 -13.46 15.46
C SER A 106 0.20 -13.13 15.84
N ASN A 107 -0.54 -12.48 14.94
CA ASN A 107 -1.87 -11.95 15.25
C ASN A 107 -2.91 -12.10 14.13
N GLY A 108 -2.52 -12.66 12.98
CA GLY A 108 -3.41 -12.93 11.83
C GLY A 108 -3.71 -11.73 10.94
N VAL A 109 -3.22 -10.52 11.27
CA VAL A 109 -3.46 -9.33 10.46
C VAL A 109 -2.76 -9.45 9.11
N VAL A 110 -3.51 -9.18 8.04
CA VAL A 110 -3.01 -9.12 6.66
C VAL A 110 -2.89 -7.68 6.17
N SER A 111 -2.05 -7.47 5.14
CA SER A 111 -1.88 -6.18 4.46
C SER A 111 -1.44 -6.38 3.00
N LYS A 112 -2.00 -5.57 2.09
CA LYS A 112 -1.52 -5.39 0.72
C LYS A 112 -1.15 -3.92 0.52
N GLU A 113 0.13 -3.62 0.60
CA GLU A 113 0.64 -2.24 0.61
C GLU A 113 1.69 -2.04 -0.48
N GLY A 114 1.78 -0.83 -1.01
CA GLY A 114 2.78 -0.43 -2.01
C GLY A 114 3.44 0.89 -1.66
N LEU A 115 4.68 1.06 -2.12
CA LEU A 115 5.44 2.31 -2.03
C LEU A 115 6.08 2.58 -3.39
N CYS A 116 5.61 3.62 -4.08
CA CYS A 116 6.03 3.99 -5.44
C CYS A 116 6.71 5.36 -5.48
N GLY A 117 7.36 5.68 -6.59
CA GLY A 117 8.08 6.95 -6.77
C GLY A 117 9.42 7.00 -6.04
N LEU A 118 10.05 5.84 -5.84
CA LEU A 118 11.32 5.71 -5.11
C LEU A 118 12.50 6.25 -5.91
N ASP A 119 12.48 6.12 -7.24
CA ASP A 119 13.60 6.41 -8.17
C ASP A 119 14.97 5.95 -7.65
N LYS A 120 15.01 4.77 -7.00
CA LYS A 120 16.22 4.22 -6.40
C LYS A 120 17.09 3.64 -7.52
N LYS A 121 18.04 4.45 -8.00
CA LYS A 121 18.95 4.10 -9.09
C LYS A 121 19.82 2.89 -8.73
N ILE A 122 19.97 2.00 -9.70
CA ILE A 122 20.83 0.83 -9.71
C ILE A 122 21.68 0.93 -10.98
N ASP A 123 22.98 1.11 -10.81
CA ASP A 123 23.91 1.18 -11.94
C ASP A 123 23.92 -0.17 -12.68
N ASN A 124 23.97 -0.15 -14.01
CA ASN A 124 23.96 -1.37 -14.86
C ASN A 124 25.18 -2.30 -14.73
N LYS A 125 26.15 -1.98 -13.86
CA LYS A 125 27.26 -2.87 -13.49
C LYS A 125 27.14 -3.40 -12.08
N SER A 126 26.16 -2.91 -11.33
CA SER A 126 25.89 -3.30 -9.96
C SER A 126 25.00 -4.54 -9.92
N SER A 127 24.81 -5.06 -8.72
CA SER A 127 23.93 -6.20 -8.45
C SER A 127 22.73 -5.74 -7.65
N ILE A 128 21.59 -6.38 -7.88
CA ILE A 128 20.43 -6.33 -7.01
C ILE A 128 20.41 -7.59 -6.15
N THR A 129 20.06 -7.47 -4.87
CA THR A 129 20.10 -8.63 -3.95
C THR A 129 18.74 -9.26 -3.76
N GLY A 130 17.65 -8.50 -3.97
CA GLY A 130 16.29 -8.86 -3.59
C GLY A 130 15.88 -8.32 -2.21
N GLY A 131 16.82 -7.75 -1.45
CA GLY A 131 16.54 -7.10 -0.17
C GLY A 131 16.13 -5.62 -0.30
N GLU A 132 15.88 -5.11 -1.50
CA GLU A 132 15.60 -3.70 -1.74
C GLU A 132 14.32 -3.21 -1.07
N GLY A 133 13.40 -4.14 -0.77
CA GLY A 133 12.18 -3.87 -0.03
C GLY A 133 12.20 -4.20 1.45
N ASP A 134 13.33 -4.68 2.00
CA ASP A 134 13.43 -5.16 3.39
C ASP A 134 13.03 -4.09 4.42
N ASP A 135 13.49 -2.85 4.23
CA ASP A 135 13.12 -1.73 5.12
C ASP A 135 11.60 -1.47 5.11
N PHE A 136 10.94 -1.65 3.95
CA PHE A 136 9.51 -1.42 3.82
C PHE A 136 8.69 -2.56 4.42
N ILE A 137 9.04 -3.82 4.15
CA ILE A 137 8.38 -4.97 4.79
C ILE A 137 8.60 -4.97 6.30
N ASN A 138 9.81 -4.66 6.79
CA ASN A 138 10.07 -4.59 8.24
C ASN A 138 9.19 -3.53 8.92
N LYS A 139 8.95 -2.38 8.29
CA LYS A 139 8.02 -1.37 8.79
C LYS A 139 6.57 -1.90 8.84
N ILE A 140 6.14 -2.64 7.82
CA ILE A 140 4.80 -3.27 7.79
C ILE A 140 4.68 -4.31 8.90
N ILE A 141 5.69 -5.18 9.06
CA ILE A 141 5.78 -6.19 10.14
C ILE A 141 5.67 -5.49 11.50
N ASP A 142 6.52 -4.49 11.76
CA ASP A 142 6.56 -3.79 13.05
C ASP A 142 5.23 -3.13 13.38
N ASN A 143 4.61 -2.44 12.41
CA ASN A 143 3.32 -1.79 12.64
C ASN A 143 2.19 -2.80 12.90
N ASN A 144 2.14 -3.89 12.12
CA ASN A 144 1.06 -4.86 12.25
C ASN A 144 1.21 -5.77 13.47
N ASN A 145 2.42 -6.25 13.78
CA ASN A 145 2.66 -7.17 14.90
C ASN A 145 2.45 -6.52 16.28
N LYS A 146 2.49 -5.18 16.37
CA LYS A 146 2.13 -4.45 17.60
C LYS A 146 0.65 -4.59 17.98
N VAL A 147 -0.24 -4.85 17.02
CA VAL A 147 -1.69 -4.92 17.27
C VAL A 147 -2.03 -6.23 17.98
N LYS A 148 -2.43 -6.15 19.25
CA LYS A 148 -2.90 -7.33 19.99
C LYS A 148 -4.35 -7.64 19.65
N THR A 149 -4.58 -8.54 18.70
CA THR A 149 -5.94 -8.89 18.25
C THR A 149 -6.78 -9.65 19.30
N SER A 150 -6.20 -10.06 20.43
CA SER A 150 -6.91 -10.77 21.50
C SER A 150 -8.06 -9.98 22.12
N TYR A 151 -8.00 -8.64 22.17
CA TYR A 151 -9.14 -7.86 22.65
C TYR A 151 -10.33 -7.92 21.68
N PHE A 152 -10.06 -8.07 20.38
CA PHE A 152 -11.08 -8.20 19.35
C PHE A 152 -11.63 -9.63 19.30
N ILE A 153 -10.76 -10.64 19.34
CA ILE A 153 -11.14 -12.07 19.35
C ILE A 153 -12.02 -12.42 20.56
N ASN A 154 -11.73 -11.81 21.72
CA ASN A 154 -12.51 -12.00 22.96
C ASN A 154 -13.69 -11.02 23.08
N ASP A 155 -14.12 -10.41 21.97
CA ASP A 155 -15.31 -9.57 21.87
C ASP A 155 -15.31 -8.35 22.83
N LYS A 156 -14.12 -7.84 23.25
CA LYS A 156 -14.03 -6.58 24.03
C LYS A 156 -14.35 -5.36 23.16
N VAL A 157 -14.14 -5.46 21.85
CA VAL A 157 -14.58 -4.49 20.84
C VAL A 157 -15.27 -5.26 19.71
N LYS A 158 -16.21 -4.61 19.02
CA LYS A 158 -17.03 -5.26 17.98
C LYS A 158 -16.33 -5.40 16.62
N TYR A 159 -15.36 -4.54 16.33
CA TYR A 159 -14.64 -4.47 15.06
C TYR A 159 -13.21 -4.01 15.31
N LEU A 160 -12.32 -4.21 14.35
CA LEU A 160 -10.90 -3.86 14.43
C LEU A 160 -10.52 -2.95 13.26
N PRO A 161 -10.48 -1.62 13.48
CA PRO A 161 -9.91 -0.66 12.54
C PRO A 161 -8.40 -0.51 12.78
N ILE A 162 -7.61 -0.46 11.71
CA ILE A 162 -6.15 -0.19 11.76
C ILE A 162 -5.84 0.87 10.71
N ILE A 163 -5.34 2.03 11.16
CA ILE A 163 -4.93 3.13 10.28
C ILE A 163 -3.73 2.68 9.43
N LEU A 164 -3.82 2.88 8.13
CA LEU A 164 -2.73 2.62 7.17
C LEU A 164 -2.03 3.91 6.76
N PHE A 165 -2.79 5.00 6.67
CA PHE A 165 -2.28 6.28 6.20
C PHE A 165 -3.12 7.44 6.72
N GLU A 166 -2.46 8.56 7.04
CA GLU A 166 -3.12 9.82 7.32
C GLU A 166 -2.31 11.00 6.79
N ASN A 167 -2.99 11.94 6.12
CA ASN A 167 -2.43 13.24 5.77
C ASN A 167 -3.47 14.35 5.96
N GLU A 168 -3.11 15.59 5.60
CA GLU A 168 -4.02 16.74 5.71
C GLU A 168 -5.30 16.62 4.86
N LYS A 169 -5.31 15.77 3.83
CA LYS A 169 -6.43 15.62 2.89
C LYS A 169 -7.31 14.41 3.20
N GLN A 170 -6.74 13.30 3.63
CA GLN A 170 -7.46 12.04 3.78
C GLN A 170 -6.83 11.13 4.83
N TYR A 171 -7.62 10.17 5.30
CA TYR A 171 -7.17 9.03 6.09
C TYR A 171 -7.66 7.73 5.46
N VAL A 172 -6.84 6.68 5.62
CA VAL A 172 -7.09 5.35 5.08
C VAL A 172 -6.86 4.34 6.19
N TYR A 173 -7.77 3.37 6.31
CA TYR A 173 -7.67 2.31 7.29
C TYR A 173 -8.24 1.01 6.76
N LYS A 174 -7.73 -0.10 7.31
CA LYS A 174 -8.34 -1.41 7.15
C LYS A 174 -9.32 -1.68 8.27
N LEU A 175 -10.39 -2.38 7.96
CA LEU A 175 -11.47 -2.71 8.86
C LEU A 175 -11.77 -4.21 8.80
N TYR A 176 -11.63 -4.88 9.94
CA TYR A 176 -12.17 -6.22 10.17
C TYR A 176 -13.47 -6.09 10.96
N GLU A 177 -14.59 -6.53 10.41
CA GLU A 177 -15.91 -6.40 11.05
C GLU A 177 -16.20 -7.55 12.01
N SER A 178 -15.54 -8.68 11.85
CA SER A 178 -15.70 -9.86 12.70
C SER A 178 -14.38 -10.62 12.90
N LYS A 179 -14.31 -11.45 13.95
CA LYS A 179 -13.16 -12.36 14.15
C LYS A 179 -12.98 -13.36 13.00
N ILE A 180 -14.07 -13.74 12.35
CA ILE A 180 -14.07 -14.61 11.16
C ILE A 180 -13.36 -13.91 9.99
N ASP A 181 -13.53 -12.59 9.84
CA ASP A 181 -12.83 -11.83 8.81
C ASP A 181 -11.33 -11.84 9.06
N LEU A 182 -10.89 -11.65 10.31
CA LEU A 182 -9.48 -11.73 10.70
C LEU A 182 -8.90 -13.13 10.43
N GLU A 183 -9.58 -14.19 10.87
CA GLU A 183 -9.14 -15.59 10.65
C GLU A 183 -8.98 -15.91 9.16
N ASN A 184 -9.87 -15.38 8.32
CA ASN A 184 -9.85 -15.60 6.87
C ASN A 184 -8.97 -14.60 6.11
N GLY A 185 -8.33 -13.64 6.78
CA GLY A 185 -7.57 -12.57 6.12
C GLY A 185 -8.42 -11.67 5.22
N LYS A 186 -9.71 -11.52 5.53
CA LYS A 186 -10.64 -10.64 4.82
C LYS A 186 -10.78 -9.33 5.59
N TYR A 187 -10.75 -8.22 4.88
CA TYR A 187 -10.93 -6.90 5.43
C TYR A 187 -11.48 -5.96 4.37
N LYS A 188 -11.97 -4.81 4.81
CA LYS A 188 -12.31 -3.70 3.93
C LYS A 188 -11.24 -2.63 4.06
N ILE A 189 -10.98 -1.92 2.97
CA ILE A 189 -10.20 -0.68 3.02
C ILE A 189 -11.18 0.47 2.92
N ILE A 190 -11.10 1.42 3.84
CA ILE A 190 -11.91 2.62 3.83
C ILE A 190 -10.99 3.83 3.68
N SER A 191 -11.28 4.68 2.70
CA SER A 191 -10.59 5.93 2.42
C SER A 191 -11.56 7.08 2.53
N CYS A 192 -11.24 8.08 3.34
CA CYS A 192 -12.12 9.21 3.60
C CYS A 192 -11.34 10.51 3.43
N GLU A 193 -11.91 11.46 2.70
CA GLU A 193 -11.44 12.84 2.78
C GLU A 193 -11.70 13.39 4.19
N ASN A 194 -10.76 14.18 4.70
CA ASN A 194 -10.90 14.83 5.99
C ASN A 194 -12.12 15.77 5.95
N ASN A 195 -13.02 15.62 6.93
CA ASN A 195 -14.29 16.36 7.04
C ASN A 195 -15.37 16.02 5.98
N SER A 196 -15.24 14.88 5.27
CA SER A 196 -16.32 14.35 4.43
C SER A 196 -17.21 13.37 5.21
N ASP A 197 -18.51 13.41 4.95
CA ASP A 197 -19.48 12.44 5.46
C ASP A 197 -19.55 11.15 4.62
N THR A 198 -18.82 11.13 3.48
CA THR A 198 -18.78 10.00 2.55
C THR A 198 -17.37 9.52 2.32
N CYS A 199 -17.19 8.21 2.33
CA CYS A 199 -15.93 7.53 2.15
C CYS A 199 -16.01 6.54 1.00
N ASP A 200 -14.86 6.18 0.46
CA ASP A 200 -14.68 5.10 -0.50
C ASP A 200 -14.33 3.81 0.23
N GLN A 201 -15.05 2.74 -0.08
CA GLN A 201 -14.80 1.39 0.40
C GLN A 201 -14.28 0.51 -0.73
N TYR A 202 -13.20 -0.22 -0.44
CA TYR A 202 -12.57 -1.21 -1.31
C TYR A 202 -12.50 -2.59 -0.63
N GLY A 203 -12.26 -3.63 -1.42
CA GLY A 203 -12.09 -5.01 -0.94
C GLY A 203 -10.66 -5.33 -0.49
N SER A 204 -10.46 -6.49 0.14
CA SER A 204 -9.15 -6.96 0.62
C SER A 204 -8.15 -7.33 -0.48
N ASP A 205 -8.60 -7.41 -1.73
CA ASP A 205 -7.77 -7.62 -2.93
C ASP A 205 -7.13 -6.32 -3.44
N THR A 206 -7.51 -5.18 -2.87
CA THR A 206 -6.99 -3.86 -3.23
C THR A 206 -5.65 -3.59 -2.55
N TRP A 207 -4.70 -3.12 -3.34
CA TRP A 207 -3.40 -2.62 -2.92
C TRP A 207 -3.52 -1.15 -2.54
N VAL A 208 -3.05 -0.79 -1.34
CA VAL A 208 -2.94 0.61 -0.91
C VAL A 208 -1.54 1.11 -1.23
N VAL A 209 -1.40 1.94 -2.27
CA VAL A 209 -0.11 2.36 -2.82
C VAL A 209 0.20 3.79 -2.40
N ILE A 210 1.23 3.96 -1.58
CA ILE A 210 1.74 5.27 -1.15
C ILE A 210 2.70 5.81 -2.21
N GLN A 211 2.43 7.01 -2.71
CA GLN A 211 3.37 7.72 -3.58
C GLN A 211 4.39 8.48 -2.74
N ASN A 212 5.66 8.11 -2.85
CA ASN A 212 6.77 8.67 -2.08
C ASN A 212 7.23 10.03 -2.63
N VAL A 213 6.35 11.02 -2.55
CA VAL A 213 6.60 12.42 -2.93
C VAL A 213 6.47 13.33 -1.70
N PRO A 214 6.97 14.59 -1.75
CA PRO A 214 6.97 15.50 -0.59
C PRO A 214 5.59 15.70 0.08
N ASN A 215 4.50 15.45 -0.64
CA ASN A 215 3.14 15.36 -0.12
C ASN A 215 2.52 14.04 -0.58
N PRO A 216 2.66 12.94 0.19
CA PRO A 216 2.26 11.62 -0.26
C PRO A 216 0.78 11.56 -0.62
N SER A 217 0.48 10.99 -1.79
CA SER A 217 -0.86 10.58 -2.20
C SER A 217 -1.02 9.08 -2.06
N ILE A 218 -2.26 8.61 -2.09
CA ILE A 218 -2.59 7.19 -2.07
C ILE A 218 -3.34 6.83 -3.33
N ASP A 219 -2.88 5.79 -4.00
CA ASP A 219 -3.59 5.12 -5.07
C ASP A 219 -4.13 3.78 -4.56
N PHE A 220 -5.23 3.35 -5.18
CA PHE A 220 -5.89 2.08 -4.86
C PHE A 220 -5.96 1.26 -6.13
N ASP A 221 -5.23 0.16 -6.17
CA ASP A 221 -5.10 -0.68 -7.36
C ASP A 221 -5.47 -2.13 -7.07
N VAL A 222 -5.95 -2.83 -8.10
CA VAL A 222 -6.22 -4.28 -8.05
C VAL A 222 -5.39 -4.98 -9.12
N LEU A 223 -4.88 -6.16 -8.77
CA LEU A 223 -4.18 -7.01 -9.72
C LEU A 223 -5.21 -7.85 -10.48
N LYS A 224 -5.33 -7.65 -11.80
CA LYS A 224 -6.18 -8.47 -12.66
C LYS A 224 -5.34 -9.41 -13.51
N SER A 225 -5.79 -10.66 -13.61
CA SER A 225 -5.23 -11.64 -14.53
C SER A 225 -6.15 -11.79 -15.74
N LEU A 226 -5.65 -11.45 -16.92
CA LEU A 226 -6.35 -11.62 -18.20
C LEU A 226 -5.43 -12.40 -19.14
N ASN A 227 -5.91 -13.54 -19.67
CA ASN A 227 -5.17 -14.38 -20.61
C ASN A 227 -3.77 -14.79 -20.11
N GLY A 228 -3.63 -15.06 -18.81
CA GLY A 228 -2.37 -15.45 -18.19
C GLY A 228 -1.37 -14.31 -17.95
N LYS A 229 -1.73 -13.05 -18.27
CA LYS A 229 -0.95 -11.86 -17.93
C LYS A 229 -1.61 -11.10 -16.78
N SER A 230 -0.82 -10.73 -15.79
CA SER A 230 -1.26 -9.86 -14.69
C SER A 230 -1.07 -8.39 -15.07
N THR A 231 -1.99 -7.51 -14.67
CA THR A 231 -1.90 -6.06 -14.85
C THR A 231 -2.53 -5.33 -13.66
N PHE A 232 -2.03 -4.13 -13.36
CA PHE A 232 -2.66 -3.25 -12.39
C PHE A 232 -3.77 -2.42 -13.03
N GLU A 233 -4.92 -2.40 -12.38
CA GLU A 233 -6.02 -1.50 -12.71
C GLU A 233 -6.47 -0.74 -11.47
N LYS A 234 -7.03 0.47 -11.66
CA LYS A 234 -7.62 1.23 -10.56
C LYS A 234 -8.74 0.43 -9.91
N ALA A 235 -8.72 0.38 -8.59
CA ALA A 235 -9.76 -0.28 -7.80
C ALA A 235 -11.09 0.49 -7.89
N ASN A 236 -12.19 -0.24 -8.00
CA ASN A 236 -13.53 0.36 -7.99
C ASN A 236 -14.01 0.54 -6.54
N ALA A 237 -14.23 1.78 -6.15
CA ALA A 237 -14.78 2.10 -4.84
C ALA A 237 -16.31 1.97 -4.80
N ARG A 238 -16.84 1.53 -3.65
CA ARG A 238 -18.24 1.76 -3.27
C ARG A 238 -18.29 2.93 -2.28
N LYS A 239 -19.14 3.93 -2.56
CA LYS A 239 -19.40 5.01 -1.59
C LYS A 239 -20.16 4.48 -0.37
N VAL A 240 -19.68 4.83 0.82
CA VAL A 240 -20.27 4.45 2.11
C VAL A 240 -20.25 5.64 3.07
N GLY A 241 -21.26 5.71 3.93
CA GLY A 241 -21.24 6.61 5.10
C GLY A 241 -20.58 5.93 6.29
N LEU A 242 -19.97 6.71 7.17
CA LEU A 242 -19.45 6.20 8.43
C LEU A 242 -20.55 6.16 9.49
N VAL A 243 -20.58 5.06 10.23
CA VAL A 243 -21.47 4.78 11.35
C VAL A 243 -20.58 4.56 12.56
N ALA A 244 -20.70 5.46 13.54
CA ALA A 244 -20.02 5.33 14.81
C ALA A 244 -20.37 3.99 15.46
N GLY A 245 -19.35 3.25 15.91
CA GLY A 245 -19.54 1.92 16.51
C GLY A 245 -19.73 0.78 15.52
N GLY A 246 -19.55 1.03 14.21
CA GLY A 246 -19.61 -0.01 13.17
C GLY A 246 -18.37 0.00 12.29
N ASN A 247 -18.22 1.01 11.44
CA ASN A 247 -17.18 1.07 10.42
C ASN A 247 -16.24 2.27 10.56
N SER A 248 -16.38 3.13 11.58
CA SER A 248 -15.48 4.26 11.83
C SER A 248 -14.19 3.82 12.53
N PRO A 249 -13.05 4.53 12.37
CA PRO A 249 -11.90 4.33 13.24
C PRO A 249 -12.21 4.57 14.72
N PHE A 250 -11.36 4.06 15.60
CA PHE A 250 -11.37 4.53 16.98
C PHE A 250 -10.84 5.96 17.05
N GLU A 251 -11.43 6.75 17.94
CA GLU A 251 -11.15 8.17 18.07
C GLU A 251 -11.09 8.59 19.53
N ILE A 252 -10.37 9.68 19.77
CA ILE A 252 -10.43 10.41 21.03
C ILE A 252 -11.82 11.06 21.17
N LYS A 253 -12.56 10.72 22.23
CA LYS A 253 -13.85 11.36 22.54
C LYS A 253 -13.72 12.53 23.52
N SER A 254 -12.70 12.49 24.39
CA SER A 254 -12.42 13.54 25.37
C SER A 254 -11.87 14.79 24.70
N SER A 255 -12.07 15.97 25.30
CA SER A 255 -11.50 17.22 24.74
C SER A 255 -9.97 17.18 24.66
N LYS A 256 -9.33 16.53 25.62
CA LYS A 256 -7.90 16.23 25.64
C LYS A 256 -7.66 14.84 26.25
N ALA A 257 -6.94 13.99 25.54
CA ALA A 257 -6.47 12.70 26.01
C ALA A 257 -4.95 12.77 26.14
N TYR A 258 -4.45 12.79 27.37
CA TYR A 258 -3.01 12.94 27.61
C TYR A 258 -2.29 11.61 27.49
N PHE A 259 -1.13 11.64 26.82
CA PHE A 259 -0.22 10.51 26.86
C PHE A 259 0.25 10.25 28.29
N GLN A 260 0.53 8.99 28.58
CA GLN A 260 0.97 8.51 29.89
C GLN A 260 2.29 7.78 29.75
N SER A 261 3.17 7.94 30.74
CA SER A 261 4.39 7.15 30.86
C SER A 261 4.07 5.67 31.12
N SER A 262 5.09 4.81 31.07
CA SER A 262 4.97 3.41 31.48
C SER A 262 4.45 3.25 32.93
N THR A 263 4.82 4.17 33.82
CA THR A 263 4.36 4.24 35.22
C THR A 263 2.95 4.82 35.39
N GLY A 264 2.34 5.33 34.31
CA GLY A 264 1.00 5.90 34.31
C GLY A 264 0.96 7.40 34.60
N GLU A 265 2.11 8.08 34.69
CA GLU A 265 2.18 9.51 34.89
C GLU A 265 1.79 10.27 33.62
N ARG A 266 0.99 11.33 33.79
CA ARG A 266 0.51 12.17 32.70
C ARG A 266 1.66 12.98 32.09
N MET A 267 1.81 12.85 30.77
CA MET A 267 2.76 13.63 29.97
C MET A 267 2.15 14.97 29.54
N LYS A 268 3.00 15.88 29.05
CA LYS A 268 2.56 17.18 28.49
C LYS A 268 1.92 17.06 27.12
N SER A 269 2.28 16.03 26.35
CA SER A 269 1.69 15.71 25.06
C SER A 269 0.29 15.13 25.24
N TYR A 270 -0.61 15.48 24.32
CA TYR A 270 -1.98 15.00 24.30
C TYR A 270 -2.52 14.96 22.88
N LEU A 271 -3.53 14.13 22.70
CA LEU A 271 -4.41 14.12 21.54
C LEU A 271 -5.70 14.86 21.89
N VAL A 272 -6.41 15.32 20.87
CA VAL A 272 -7.66 16.08 21.00
C VAL A 272 -8.84 15.30 20.43
N LYS A 273 -10.05 15.73 20.79
CA LYS A 273 -11.28 15.09 20.31
C LYS A 273 -11.29 14.96 18.77
N GLY A 274 -11.58 13.76 18.29
CA GLY A 274 -11.66 13.42 16.85
C GLY A 274 -10.35 12.91 16.24
N ASP A 275 -9.23 12.97 16.98
CA ASP A 275 -7.99 12.33 16.55
C ASP A 275 -8.21 10.82 16.43
N LYS A 276 -7.88 10.26 15.26
CA LYS A 276 -8.05 8.85 14.92
C LYS A 276 -6.84 8.06 15.38
N ILE A 277 -7.09 6.84 15.85
CA ILE A 277 -6.05 5.99 16.41
C ILE A 277 -6.23 4.55 15.95
N THR A 278 -5.10 3.82 15.89
CA THR A 278 -5.10 2.36 15.93
C THR A 278 -4.99 1.93 17.39
N LEU A 279 -5.87 1.05 17.83
CA LEU A 279 -5.80 0.47 19.17
C LEU A 279 -4.81 -0.70 19.17
N LEU A 280 -3.69 -0.57 19.87
CA LEU A 280 -2.68 -1.63 19.93
C LEU A 280 -2.98 -2.65 21.04
N ASN A 281 -3.46 -2.20 22.21
CA ASN A 281 -3.79 -3.08 23.33
C ASN A 281 -4.76 -2.44 24.33
N ILE A 282 -5.57 -3.25 25.01
CA ILE A 282 -6.44 -2.83 26.12
C ILE A 282 -5.91 -3.40 27.45
N GLY A 283 -5.40 -2.53 28.31
CA GLY A 283 -5.05 -2.85 29.69
C GLY A 283 -6.13 -2.46 30.70
N GLU A 284 -5.81 -2.55 32.00
CA GLU A 284 -6.69 -2.10 33.08
C GLU A 284 -6.70 -0.56 33.15
N GLY A 285 -7.73 0.05 32.55
CA GLY A 285 -7.92 1.51 32.52
C GLY A 285 -7.01 2.27 31.55
N ARG A 286 -5.91 1.68 31.10
CA ARG A 286 -4.96 2.26 30.12
C ARG A 286 -4.95 1.48 28.81
N CYS A 287 -5.03 2.19 27.71
CA CYS A 287 -5.01 1.65 26.36
C CYS A 287 -3.72 2.08 25.68
N LEU A 288 -3.00 1.12 25.09
CA LEU A 288 -1.88 1.42 24.20
C LEU A 288 -2.47 1.72 22.82
N ILE A 289 -2.12 2.87 22.28
CA ILE A 289 -2.58 3.33 20.98
C ILE A 289 -1.41 3.68 20.09
N GLU A 290 -1.69 3.75 18.80
CA GLU A 290 -0.83 4.31 17.79
C GLU A 290 -1.60 5.44 17.08
N TYR A 291 -0.99 6.63 17.03
CA TYR A 291 -1.53 7.82 16.38
C TYR A 291 -0.71 8.12 15.13
N THR A 292 -1.37 8.34 14.00
CA THR A 292 -0.72 8.79 12.77
C THR A 292 -1.11 10.24 12.53
N ASN A 293 -0.13 11.14 12.43
CA ASN A 293 -0.42 12.56 12.21
C ASN A 293 -0.59 12.90 10.72
N ALA A 294 -0.98 14.14 10.43
CA ALA A 294 -1.17 14.64 9.07
C ALA A 294 0.08 14.66 8.16
N LYS A 295 1.26 14.29 8.68
CA LYS A 295 2.49 14.07 7.90
C LYS A 295 2.80 12.58 7.75
N ASN A 296 1.81 11.72 7.98
CA ASN A 296 1.94 10.27 8.01
C ASN A 296 3.04 9.77 8.97
N LYS A 297 3.26 10.48 10.09
CA LYS A 297 4.21 10.06 11.14
C LYS A 297 3.46 9.41 12.29
N VAL A 298 4.02 8.29 12.74
CA VAL A 298 3.43 7.41 13.73
C VAL A 298 3.98 7.72 15.12
N ILE A 299 3.12 7.72 16.14
CA ILE A 299 3.46 7.92 17.55
C ILE A 299 2.69 6.91 18.39
N ASP A 300 3.42 6.08 19.13
CA ASP A 300 2.85 5.12 20.08
C ASP A 300 2.75 5.75 21.47
N GLY A 301 1.72 5.39 22.23
CA GLY A 301 1.64 5.80 23.62
C GLY A 301 0.44 5.27 24.38
N TYR A 302 0.55 5.30 25.70
CA TYR A 302 -0.56 4.95 26.59
C TYR A 302 -1.47 6.15 26.82
N ILE A 303 -2.77 5.93 26.78
CA ILE A 303 -3.80 6.91 27.20
C ILE A 303 -4.85 6.22 28.06
N SER A 304 -5.72 6.99 28.71
CA SER A 304 -6.88 6.41 29.41
C SER A 304 -7.84 5.77 28.40
N CYS A 305 -8.23 4.51 28.61
CA CYS A 305 -9.24 3.87 27.77
C CYS A 305 -10.59 4.61 27.83
N GLN A 306 -10.85 5.34 28.92
CA GLN A 306 -12.06 6.15 29.06
C GLN A 306 -12.07 7.38 28.15
N ASP A 307 -10.93 7.78 27.58
CA ASP A 307 -10.84 8.88 26.62
C ASP A 307 -11.16 8.45 25.18
N LEU A 308 -11.42 7.15 24.96
CA LEU A 308 -11.68 6.53 23.67
C LEU A 308 -13.16 6.18 23.46
N ASN A 309 -13.57 6.09 22.20
CA ASN A 309 -14.91 5.66 21.75
C ASN A 309 -15.06 4.14 21.54
N LEU A 310 -14.33 3.30 22.30
CA LEU A 310 -14.22 1.85 22.04
C LEU A 310 -15.54 1.06 22.18
N PHE A 311 -16.45 1.49 23.06
CA PHE A 311 -17.58 0.66 23.53
C PHE A 311 -18.97 1.19 23.13
N ASN A 312 -19.02 2.18 22.22
CA ASN A 312 -20.28 2.76 21.77
C ASN A 312 -21.01 1.84 20.78
#